data_AF-A0A239J126-F1
#
_entry.id   AF-A0A239J126-F1
#
_cell.length_a   1.000
_cell.length_b   1.000
_cell.length_c   1.000
_cell.angle_alpha   90.00
_cell.angle_beta   90.00
_cell.angle_gamma   90.00
#
_symmetry.space_group_name_H-M   'P 1'
#
loop_
_entity.id
_entity.type
_entity.pdbx_description
1 polymer ?
#
loop_
_entity_poly.entity_id
_entity_poly.type
_entity_poly.pdbx_seq_one_letter_code
_entity_poly.pdbx_strand_id
1 'polypeptide(L)'
;MTAVTDTTDATDTGGTAPARRRHGRRVAVRCVWAVVLLAPPVVLWVMGAVDAAHHQSPTDWVGNHRTKVALENAALLIAGLPAAGGSAGALAGALRRPPRTGLWAATGAVLGALALWAFGAWAVVSALRNLRFVF
;
A
#
# COMPACT_ATOMS: atom_id res chain seq x y z
N MET A 1 -11.78 -59.63 -35.39
CA MET A 1 -11.82 -58.15 -35.40
C MET A 1 -12.52 -57.70 -34.13
N THR A 2 -11.75 -57.48 -33.06
CA THR A 2 -12.22 -57.00 -31.76
C THR A 2 -12.15 -55.47 -31.76
N ALA A 3 -13.30 -54.81 -31.67
CA ALA A 3 -13.38 -53.37 -31.56
C ALA A 3 -12.84 -52.93 -30.19
N VAL A 4 -11.71 -52.21 -30.20
CA VAL A 4 -11.15 -51.54 -29.04
C VAL A 4 -12.02 -50.32 -28.75
N THR A 5 -12.63 -50.31 -27.57
CA THR A 5 -13.30 -49.16 -26.95
C THR A 5 -12.27 -48.10 -26.59
N ASP A 6 -12.35 -46.94 -27.25
CA ASP A 6 -11.61 -45.74 -26.86
C ASP A 6 -12.55 -44.79 -26.11
N THR A 7 -12.78 -45.08 -24.83
CA THR A 7 -13.33 -44.11 -23.89
C THR A 7 -12.19 -43.24 -23.41
N THR A 8 -11.91 -42.16 -24.14
CA THR A 8 -11.05 -41.09 -23.66
C THR A 8 -11.74 -40.40 -22.49
N ASP A 9 -11.32 -40.86 -21.32
CA ASP A 9 -11.63 -40.37 -19.99
C ASP A 9 -11.30 -38.86 -19.91
N ALA A 10 -12.34 -38.04 -20.08
CA ALA A 10 -12.30 -36.59 -19.94
C ALA A 10 -12.26 -36.22 -18.44
N THR A 11 -11.21 -36.62 -17.74
CA THR A 11 -11.13 -36.45 -16.28
C THR A 11 -9.73 -36.07 -15.81
N ASP A 12 -9.28 -34.82 -16.05
CA ASP A 12 -8.43 -34.13 -15.04
C ASP A 12 -8.29 -32.60 -15.23
N THR A 13 -9.35 -31.83 -14.95
CA THR A 13 -9.23 -30.36 -14.76
C THR A 13 -9.69 -29.89 -13.37
N GLY A 14 -10.10 -30.80 -12.49
CA GLY A 14 -10.63 -30.48 -11.16
C GLY A 14 -9.59 -29.92 -10.17
N GLY A 15 -8.31 -30.26 -10.33
CA GLY A 15 -7.25 -29.86 -9.39
C GLY A 15 -6.80 -28.39 -9.46
N THR A 16 -6.96 -27.73 -10.60
CA THR A 16 -6.38 -26.39 -10.84
C THR A 16 -7.31 -25.24 -10.43
N ALA A 17 -8.62 -25.42 -10.58
CA ALA A 17 -9.65 -24.44 -10.22
C ALA A 17 -9.65 -24.04 -8.71
N PRO A 18 -9.60 -24.97 -7.74
CA PRO A 18 -9.61 -24.61 -6.31
C PRO A 18 -8.30 -23.93 -5.88
N ALA A 19 -7.16 -24.34 -6.43
CA ALA A 19 -5.85 -23.73 -6.14
C ALA A 19 -5.79 -22.27 -6.61
N ARG A 20 -6.35 -21.96 -7.79
CA ARG A 20 -6.40 -20.61 -8.36
C ARG A 20 -7.31 -19.68 -7.55
N ARG A 21 -8.48 -20.17 -7.09
CA ARG A 21 -9.38 -19.42 -6.19
C ARG A 21 -8.72 -19.08 -4.84
N ARG A 22 -8.01 -20.03 -4.23
CA ARG A 22 -7.29 -19.82 -2.95
C ARG A 22 -6.16 -18.79 -3.10
N HIS A 23 -5.46 -18.80 -4.23
CA HIS A 23 -4.43 -17.81 -4.55
C HIS A 23 -5.03 -16.41 -4.71
N GLY A 24 -6.09 -16.27 -5.52
CA GLY A 24 -6.78 -14.99 -5.71
C GLY A 24 -7.31 -14.39 -4.41
N ARG A 25 -7.93 -15.20 -3.54
CA ARG A 25 -8.40 -14.76 -2.22
C ARG A 25 -7.27 -14.20 -1.34
N ARG A 26 -6.08 -14.83 -1.37
CA ARG A 26 -4.92 -14.37 -0.58
C ARG A 26 -4.34 -13.03 -1.07
N VAL A 27 -4.42 -12.78 -2.38
CA VAL A 27 -4.03 -11.50 -2.97
C VAL A 27 -5.06 -10.44 -2.58
N ALA A 28 -6.36 -10.71 -2.78
CA ALA A 28 -7.43 -9.79 -2.43
C ALA A 28 -7.39 -9.36 -0.96
N VAL A 29 -7.23 -10.31 -0.03
CA VAL A 29 -7.12 -9.98 1.41
C VAL A 29 -5.95 -9.04 1.71
N ARG A 30 -4.80 -9.20 1.05
CA ARG A 30 -3.65 -8.30 1.23
C ARG A 30 -3.89 -6.92 0.64
N CYS A 31 -4.55 -6.84 -0.53
CA CYS A 31 -4.94 -5.57 -1.11
C CYS A 31 -5.93 -4.82 -0.20
N VAL A 32 -6.93 -5.53 0.35
CA VAL A 32 -7.87 -4.96 1.33
C VAL A 32 -7.11 -4.43 2.54
N TRP A 33 -6.17 -5.20 3.10
CA TRP A 33 -5.35 -4.73 4.21
C TRP A 33 -4.49 -3.51 3.86
N ALA A 34 -3.89 -3.47 2.67
CA ALA A 34 -3.14 -2.31 2.21
C ALA A 34 -4.02 -1.05 2.14
N VAL A 35 -5.25 -1.18 1.64
CA VAL A 35 -6.24 -0.08 1.58
C VAL A 35 -6.68 0.35 2.99
N VAL A 36 -6.96 -0.61 3.87
CA VAL A 36 -7.36 -0.34 5.26
C VAL A 36 -6.25 0.40 6.01
N LEU A 37 -4.99 0.01 5.82
CA LEU A 37 -3.84 0.69 6.43
C LEU A 37 -3.61 2.10 5.87
N LEU A 38 -4.05 2.36 4.63
CA LEU A 38 -3.95 3.66 3.96
C LEU A 38 -5.06 4.63 4.37
N ALA A 39 -6.23 4.12 4.79
CA ALA A 39 -7.38 4.97 5.07
C ALA A 39 -7.10 6.04 6.14
N PRO A 40 -6.51 5.73 7.33
CA PRO A 40 -6.28 6.77 8.33
C PRO A 40 -5.27 7.84 7.89
N PRO A 41 -4.09 7.52 7.30
CA PRO A 41 -3.17 8.54 6.78
C PRO A 41 -3.82 9.46 5.73
N VAL A 42 -4.66 8.90 4.85
CA VAL A 42 -5.40 9.68 3.84
C VAL A 42 -6.39 10.62 4.52
N VAL A 43 -7.17 10.13 5.49
CA VAL A 43 -8.13 10.97 6.23
C VAL A 43 -7.43 12.11 6.96
N LEU A 44 -6.32 11.82 7.65
CA LEU A 44 -5.53 12.84 8.35
C LEU A 44 -4.96 13.88 7.39
N TRP A 45 -4.49 13.45 6.22
CA TRP A 45 -4.00 14.35 5.20
C TRP A 45 -5.12 15.25 4.65
N VAL A 46 -6.30 14.70 4.36
CA VAL A 46 -7.46 15.48 3.89
C VAL A 46 -7.88 16.50 4.95
N MET A 47 -7.98 16.09 6.21
CA MET A 47 -8.31 17.02 7.31
C MET A 47 -7.27 18.14 7.43
N GLY A 48 -5.98 17.81 7.41
CA GLY A 48 -4.91 18.82 7.44
C GLY A 48 -4.92 19.75 6.23
N ALA A 49 -5.26 19.26 5.04
CA ALA A 49 -5.38 20.07 3.83
C ALA A 49 -6.56 21.05 3.91
N VAL A 50 -7.69 20.60 4.43
CA VAL A 50 -8.88 21.43 4.66
C VAL A 50 -8.58 22.50 5.71
N ASP A 51 -7.97 22.14 6.82
CA ASP A 51 -7.59 23.09 7.88
C ASP A 51 -6.62 24.15 7.36
N ALA A 52 -5.60 23.75 6.60
CA ALA A 52 -4.64 24.68 6.00
C ALA A 52 -5.30 25.63 4.98
N ALA A 53 -6.32 25.17 4.25
CA ALA A 53 -7.07 26.01 3.33
C ALA A 53 -7.91 27.07 4.05
N HIS A 54 -8.46 26.73 5.22
CA HIS A 54 -9.28 27.65 6.00
C HIS A 54 -8.48 28.67 6.84
N HIS A 55 -7.22 28.37 7.19
CA HIS A 55 -6.40 29.19 8.08
C HIS A 55 -5.24 29.89 7.38
N GLN A 56 -5.41 30.27 6.11
CA GLN A 56 -4.38 31.00 5.37
C GLN A 56 -4.24 32.42 5.92
N SER A 57 -3.01 32.79 6.27
CA SER A 57 -2.71 34.17 6.67
C SER A 57 -2.50 35.05 5.45
N PRO A 58 -3.15 36.23 5.34
CA PRO A 58 -2.91 37.17 4.24
C PRO A 58 -1.50 37.75 4.23
N THR A 59 -0.84 37.78 5.39
CA THR A 59 0.44 38.47 5.60
C THR A 59 1.61 37.51 5.81
N ASP A 60 1.36 36.29 6.27
CA ASP A 60 2.39 35.25 6.45
C ASP A 60 2.46 34.30 5.24
N TRP A 61 3.07 34.79 4.16
CA TRP A 61 3.29 34.01 2.95
C TRP A 61 4.32 32.89 3.16
N VAL A 62 5.28 33.05 4.09
CA VAL A 62 6.30 32.03 4.38
C VAL A 62 5.67 30.84 5.09
N GLY A 63 4.86 31.09 6.12
CA GLY A 63 4.10 30.06 6.84
C GLY A 63 3.17 29.29 5.91
N ASN A 64 2.36 30.01 5.12
CA ASN A 64 1.46 29.39 4.14
C ASN A 64 2.23 28.52 3.12
N HIS A 65 3.36 29.01 2.60
CA HIS A 65 4.18 28.24 1.65
C HIS A 65 4.73 26.95 2.28
N ARG A 66 5.26 27.02 3.51
CA ARG A 66 5.77 25.85 4.24
C ARG A 66 4.68 24.81 4.47
N THR A 67 3.48 25.24 4.87
CA THR A 67 2.34 24.34 5.07
C THR A 67 1.94 23.65 3.76
N LYS A 68 1.90 24.38 2.64
CA LYS A 68 1.60 23.79 1.33
C LYS A 68 2.63 22.74 0.92
N VAL A 69 3.91 23.05 1.03
CA VAL A 69 5.00 22.10 0.72
C VAL A 69 4.93 20.86 1.62
N ALA A 70 4.61 21.04 2.90
CA ALA A 70 4.44 19.92 3.83
C ALA A 70 3.27 19.00 3.42
N LEU A 71 2.14 19.56 3.00
CA LEU A 71 0.99 18.80 2.50
C LEU A 71 1.31 18.06 1.20
N GLU A 72 2.03 18.69 0.27
CA GLU A 72 2.48 18.05 -0.97
C GLU A 72 3.42 16.87 -0.68
N ASN A 73 4.41 17.07 0.20
CA ASN A 73 5.32 16.00 0.61
C ASN A 73 4.58 14.84 1.30
N ALA A 74 3.60 15.14 2.15
CA ALA A 74 2.78 14.13 2.80
C ALA A 74 1.96 13.31 1.79
N ALA A 75 1.36 13.97 0.79
CA ALA A 75 0.63 13.28 -0.29
C ALA A 75 1.55 12.33 -1.07
N LEU A 76 2.76 12.79 -1.40
CA LEU A 76 3.77 11.97 -2.09
C LEU A 76 4.19 10.77 -1.26
N LEU A 77 4.34 10.89 0.06
CA LEU A 77 4.65 9.76 0.93
C LEU A 77 3.49 8.76 1.01
N ILE A 78 2.26 9.25 1.18
CA ILE A 78 1.05 8.43 1.29
C ILE A 78 0.83 7.60 0.03
N ALA A 79 0.97 8.21 -1.15
CA ALA A 79 0.83 7.48 -2.41
C ALA A 79 2.09 6.66 -2.75
N GLY A 80 3.26 7.25 -2.51
CA GLY A 80 4.55 6.74 -2.99
C GLY A 80 5.04 5.51 -2.24
N LEU A 81 4.96 5.47 -0.91
CA LEU A 81 5.50 4.33 -0.15
C LEU A 81 4.78 3.00 -0.45
N PRO A 82 3.44 2.93 -0.44
CA PRO A 82 2.72 1.71 -0.79
C PRO A 82 2.94 1.30 -2.25
N ALA A 83 2.99 2.27 -3.18
CA ALA A 83 3.24 2.00 -4.60
C ALA A 83 4.67 1.47 -4.87
N ALA A 84 5.67 2.07 -4.21
CA ALA A 84 7.05 1.62 -4.25
C ALA A 84 7.20 0.22 -3.65
N GLY A 85 6.58 -0.02 -2.49
CA GLY A 85 6.53 -1.33 -1.86
C GLY A 85 5.88 -2.38 -2.76
N GLY A 86 4.75 -2.05 -3.38
CA GLY A 86 4.06 -2.92 -4.33
C GLY A 86 4.91 -3.30 -5.54
N SER A 87 5.58 -2.30 -6.14
CA SER A 87 6.49 -2.48 -7.27
C SER A 87 7.71 -3.33 -6.92
N ALA A 88 8.35 -3.06 -5.77
CA ALA A 88 9.48 -3.84 -5.26
C ALA A 88 9.07 -5.30 -4.98
N GLY A 89 7.88 -5.50 -4.41
CA GLY A 89 7.29 -6.83 -4.21
C GLY A 89 7.04 -7.55 -5.53
N ALA A 90 6.49 -6.87 -6.54
CA ALA A 90 6.28 -7.45 -7.87
C ALA A 90 7.61 -7.89 -8.51
N LEU A 91 8.64 -7.02 -8.45
CA LEU A 91 9.97 -7.33 -8.97
C LEU A 91 10.61 -8.53 -8.26
N ALA A 92 10.55 -8.57 -6.93
CA ALA A 92 11.05 -9.70 -6.14
C ALA A 92 10.30 -11.01 -6.46
N GLY A 93 9.00 -10.93 -6.70
CA GLY A 93 8.17 -12.05 -7.13
C GLY A 93 8.55 -12.58 -8.52
N ALA A 94 8.79 -11.68 -9.46
CA ALA A 94 9.20 -12.01 -10.82
C ALA A 94 10.57 -12.70 -10.85
N LEU A 95 11.52 -12.22 -10.03
CA LEU A 95 12.87 -12.79 -9.94
C LEU A 95 12.93 -14.17 -9.27
N ARG A 96 12.01 -14.48 -8.33
CA ARG A 96 12.07 -15.71 -7.52
C ARG A 96 11.08 -16.79 -7.95
N ARG A 97 9.82 -16.45 -8.25
CA ARG A 97 8.75 -17.41 -8.60
C ARG A 97 7.61 -16.76 -9.42
N PRO A 98 7.59 -16.92 -10.76
CA PRO A 98 6.58 -16.29 -11.62
C PRO A 98 5.10 -16.63 -11.32
N PRO A 99 4.69 -17.81 -10.82
CA PRO A 99 3.27 -18.06 -10.54
C PRO A 99 2.76 -17.36 -9.26
N ARG A 100 3.59 -16.56 -8.56
CA ARG A 100 3.19 -15.88 -7.31
C ARG A 100 3.49 -14.38 -7.29
N THR A 101 3.81 -13.78 -8.42
CA THR A 101 4.19 -12.36 -8.54
C THR A 101 3.17 -11.41 -7.91
N GLY A 102 1.86 -11.65 -8.12
CA GLY A 102 0.80 -10.84 -7.52
C GLY A 102 0.72 -10.92 -5.98
N LEU A 103 1.11 -12.05 -5.39
CA LEU A 103 1.16 -12.21 -3.94
C LEU A 103 2.32 -11.41 -3.33
N TRP A 104 3.47 -11.41 -4.00
CA TRP A 104 4.63 -10.63 -3.58
C TRP A 104 4.38 -9.13 -3.74
N ALA A 105 3.74 -8.71 -4.84
CA ALA A 105 3.31 -7.33 -5.03
C ALA A 105 2.36 -6.86 -3.91
N ALA A 106 1.31 -7.64 -3.61
CA ALA A 106 0.37 -7.28 -2.55
C ALA A 106 1.03 -7.27 -1.16
N THR A 107 2.01 -8.14 -0.91
CA THR A 107 2.78 -8.14 0.34
C THR A 107 3.68 -6.91 0.44
N GLY A 108 4.33 -6.55 -0.68
CA GLY A 108 5.14 -5.34 -0.77
C GLY A 108 4.32 -4.07 -0.54
N ALA A 109 3.09 -3.99 -1.06
CA ALA A 109 2.20 -2.85 -0.81
C ALA A 109 1.83 -2.72 0.67
N VAL A 110 1.53 -3.83 1.35
CA VAL A 110 1.27 -3.85 2.81
C VAL A 110 2.51 -3.39 3.58
N LEU A 111 3.71 -3.88 3.22
CA LEU A 111 4.96 -3.45 3.86
C LEU A 111 5.24 -1.96 3.63
N GLY A 112 4.98 -1.46 2.42
CA GLY A 112 5.08 -0.03 2.11
C GLY A 112 4.13 0.81 2.97
N ALA A 113 2.89 0.35 3.16
CA ALA A 113 1.94 1.01 4.06
C ALA A 113 2.41 0.95 5.53
N LEU A 114 2.97 -0.16 6.00
CA LEU A 114 3.54 -0.23 7.35
C LEU A 114 4.77 0.67 7.54
N ALA A 115 5.62 0.79 6.51
CA ALA A 115 6.75 1.70 6.52
C ALA A 115 6.30 3.17 6.61
N LEU A 116 5.19 3.53 5.96
CA LEU A 116 4.56 4.84 6.09
C LEU A 116 4.16 5.12 7.54
N TRP A 117 3.54 4.14 8.21
CA TRP A 117 3.19 4.26 9.63
C TRP A 117 4.41 4.38 10.54
N ALA A 118 5.45 3.57 10.31
CA ALA A 118 6.68 3.64 11.10
C ALA A 118 7.37 5.01 10.93
N PHE A 119 7.42 5.53 9.71
CA PHE A 119 7.97 6.85 9.42
C PHE A 119 7.14 7.96 10.08
N GLY A 120 5.81 7.90 9.97
CA GLY A 120 4.91 8.85 10.62
C GLY A 120 5.06 8.86 12.14
N ALA A 121 5.10 7.69 12.78
CA ALA A 121 5.32 7.57 14.22
C ALA A 121 6.70 8.12 14.63
N TRP A 122 7.75 7.83 13.87
CA TRP A 122 9.08 8.37 14.11
C TRP A 122 9.13 9.90 13.98
N ALA A 123 8.45 10.47 12.97
CA ALA A 123 8.38 11.91 12.79
C ALA A 123 7.69 12.59 13.98
N VAL A 124 6.59 12.02 14.48
CA VAL A 124 5.89 12.51 15.68
C VAL A 124 6.80 12.47 16.91
N VAL A 125 7.46 11.34 17.15
CA VAL A 125 8.40 11.19 18.28
C VAL A 125 9.55 12.20 18.17
N SER A 126 10.09 12.40 16.98
CA SER A 126 11.18 13.35 16.73
C SER A 126 10.74 14.79 16.97
N ALA A 127 9.52 15.16 16.55
CA ALA A 127 8.95 16.48 16.80
C ALA A 127 8.78 16.74 18.31
N LEU A 128 8.24 15.77 19.05
CA LEU A 128 8.07 15.86 20.51
C LEU A 128 9.41 15.99 21.24
N ARG A 129 10.44 15.27 20.79
CA ARG A 129 11.79 15.36 21.40
C ARG A 129 12.45 16.71 21.17
N ASN A 130 12.11 17.42 20.11
CA ASN A 130 12.67 18.72 19.78
C ASN A 130 11.92 19.90 20.44
N LEU A 131 10.83 19.64 21.18
CA LEU A 131 10.15 20.67 21.96
C LEU A 131 11.02 21.06 23.16
N ARG A 132 11.71 22.19 23.04
CA ARG A 132 12.39 22.85 24.17
C ARG A 132 11.42 23.83 24.80
N PHE A 133 10.99 23.54 26.03
CA PHE A 133 10.27 24.50 26.86
C PHE A 133 11.26 25.55 27.36
N VAL A 134 11.10 26.79 26.89
CA VAL A 134 11.77 27.96 27.45
C VAL A 134 10.78 28.55 28.45
N PHE A 135 11.11 28.45 29.75
CA PHE A 135 10.41 29.11 30.84
C PHE A 135 11.09 30.44 31.16
#